data_AF-A0A832VX01-F1
#
_entry.id   AF-A0A832VX01-F1
#
_cell.length_a   1.000
_cell.length_b   1.000
_cell.length_c   1.000
_cell.angle_alpha   90.00
_cell.angle_beta   90.00
_cell.angle_gamma   90.00
#
_symmetry.space_group_name_H-M   'P 1'
#
loop_
_entity.id
_entity.type
_entity.pdbx_description
1 polymer ?
#
loop_
_entity_poly.entity_id
_entity_poly.type
_entity_poly.pdbx_seq_one_letter_code
_entity_poly.pdbx_strand_id
1 'polypeptide(L)'
;MEEQHGIAGWKRQLLHMVAGMLVLVLPFVPTQLLLIGCGLVLVVLALVKYVHRVPISSDDLGSGMMLVLAALVLVAFVLLSEMAYSHYPSMMSGALPLFVVGAALSIATIADSIANIYQHTRQGTGAEPKLRDVSSSLVFLFSSMVVALVIGGWIALQEGMMVSLDVLFFVSVMGAISATLLGSISPRTTYNLVVPMGSAMVMWLFFDVGYTTPILHVLGVLVGALVLGYLAYRVGIADLSGLLSATLVGVLVMVFGSVWWFVLVLSFFVLGGGFTKYRYAYKESLGAAQSRRGVRGYENVFSNTLPALALVVLYRVFPELHPVIFAAFLASIATATADTLASEVGETSRAVPRLITNLKPVRVGEDGGITLLGEAASLMGALATALLAFVLLELGLEPMPTEPSHMLVVGVISGFAGTNIDSLLGATLQRRGVLGNSGVNLASTAMAAILGAAMYNYL
;
A
#
# COMPACT_ATOMS: atom_id res chain seq x y z
N MET A 1 -21.75 -35.66 2.69
CA MET A 1 -20.28 -35.53 2.47
C MET A 1 -19.80 -34.08 2.56
N GLU A 2 -20.53 -33.07 2.04
CA GLU A 2 -20.23 -31.64 2.27
C GLU A 2 -20.34 -31.23 3.75
N GLU A 3 -21.31 -31.76 4.48
CA GLU A 3 -21.52 -31.43 5.90
C GLU A 3 -20.38 -31.95 6.81
N GLN A 4 -19.81 -33.12 6.50
CA GLN A 4 -18.65 -33.67 7.21
C GLN A 4 -17.35 -32.91 6.87
N HIS A 5 -17.20 -32.39 5.64
CA HIS A 5 -16.08 -31.51 5.27
C HIS A 5 -16.18 -30.14 5.96
N GLY A 6 -17.40 -29.61 6.10
CA GLY A 6 -17.66 -28.39 6.85
C GLY A 6 -17.21 -28.49 8.31
N ILE A 7 -17.70 -29.49 9.06
CA ILE A 7 -17.40 -29.67 10.49
C ILE A 7 -15.89 -29.82 10.76
N ALA A 8 -15.16 -30.50 9.89
CA ALA A 8 -13.70 -30.63 10.00
C ALA A 8 -12.98 -29.27 9.82
N GLY A 9 -13.44 -28.44 8.89
CA GLY A 9 -12.91 -27.09 8.67
C GLY A 9 -13.13 -26.15 9.86
N TRP A 10 -14.33 -26.14 10.44
CA TRP A 10 -14.65 -25.34 11.63
C TRP A 10 -13.78 -25.70 12.84
N LYS A 11 -13.61 -27.00 13.11
CA LYS A 11 -12.74 -27.48 14.20
C LYS A 11 -11.29 -27.04 13.99
N ARG A 12 -10.78 -27.07 12.75
CA ARG A 12 -9.43 -26.63 12.42
C ARG A 12 -9.22 -25.14 12.70
N GLN A 13 -10.16 -24.29 12.27
CA GLN A 13 -10.08 -22.85 12.50
C GLN A 13 -10.21 -22.49 13.99
N LEU A 14 -11.02 -23.23 14.74
CA LEU A 14 -11.14 -23.04 16.19
C LEU A 14 -9.84 -23.40 16.91
N LEU A 15 -9.16 -24.49 16.53
CA LEU A 15 -7.83 -24.82 17.05
C LEU A 15 -6.78 -23.75 16.70
N HIS A 16 -6.83 -23.20 15.48
CA HIS A 16 -5.93 -22.13 15.07
C HIS A 16 -6.15 -20.84 15.86
N MET A 17 -7.41 -20.49 16.13
CA MET A 17 -7.79 -19.37 16.99
C MET A 17 -7.31 -19.57 18.43
N VAL A 18 -7.46 -20.78 18.99
CA VAL A 18 -6.96 -21.12 20.33
C VAL A 18 -5.43 -21.02 20.39
N ALA A 19 -4.72 -21.50 19.36
CA ALA A 19 -3.27 -21.31 19.26
C ALA A 19 -2.91 -19.81 19.17
N GLY A 20 -3.70 -19.01 18.47
CA GLY A 20 -3.57 -17.55 18.41
C GLY A 20 -3.68 -16.86 19.77
N MET A 21 -4.45 -17.42 20.71
CA MET A 21 -4.57 -16.88 22.08
C MET A 21 -3.27 -16.97 22.88
N LEU A 22 -2.27 -17.75 22.44
CA LEU A 22 -0.93 -17.76 23.06
C LEU A 22 -0.26 -16.38 23.02
N VAL A 23 -0.67 -15.51 22.09
CA VAL A 23 -0.23 -14.12 22.02
C VAL A 23 -0.53 -13.34 23.31
N LEU A 24 -1.57 -13.69 24.06
CA LEU A 24 -1.90 -13.04 25.33
C LEU A 24 -0.87 -13.30 26.43
N VAL A 25 -0.02 -14.31 26.27
CA VAL A 25 1.03 -14.66 27.22
C VAL A 25 2.33 -13.87 26.96
N LEU A 26 2.49 -13.27 25.77
CA LEU A 26 3.69 -12.51 25.39
C LEU A 26 4.18 -11.52 26.45
N PRO A 27 3.36 -10.63 27.04
CA PRO A 27 3.85 -9.63 28.00
C PRO A 27 4.38 -10.23 29.31
N PHE A 28 4.11 -11.51 29.59
CA PHE A 28 4.55 -12.19 30.81
C PHE A 28 5.81 -13.04 30.60
N VAL A 29 6.32 -13.12 29.38
CA VAL A 29 7.47 -13.96 29.04
C VAL A 29 8.61 -13.07 28.53
N PRO A 30 9.82 -13.17 29.12
CA PRO A 30 10.98 -12.45 28.62
C PRO A 30 11.21 -12.70 27.12
N THR A 31 11.50 -11.64 26.36
CA THR A 31 11.66 -11.69 24.90
C THR A 31 12.71 -12.70 24.44
N GLN A 32 13.76 -12.93 25.25
CA GLN A 32 14.77 -13.97 24.97
C GLN A 32 14.18 -15.39 25.02
N LEU A 33 13.29 -15.66 25.98
CA LEU A 33 12.62 -16.96 26.10
C LEU A 33 11.59 -17.15 24.98
N LEU A 34 10.92 -16.08 24.56
CA LEU A 34 10.05 -16.11 23.38
C LEU A 34 10.83 -16.49 22.11
N LEU A 35 12.03 -15.92 21.91
CA LEU A 35 12.90 -16.24 20.78
C LEU A 35 13.30 -17.71 20.77
N ILE A 36 13.79 -18.22 21.91
CA ILE A 36 14.18 -19.62 22.08
C ILE A 36 12.97 -20.53 21.85
N GLY A 37 11.81 -20.19 22.43
CA GLY A 37 10.57 -20.95 22.28
C GLY A 37 10.13 -21.06 20.82
N CYS A 38 10.11 -19.95 20.08
CA CYS A 38 9.78 -19.96 18.65
C CYS A 38 10.75 -20.83 17.84
N GLY A 39 12.05 -20.76 18.16
CA GLY A 39 13.09 -21.57 17.51
C GLY A 39 12.89 -23.07 17.75
N LEU A 40 12.60 -23.46 18.99
CA LEU A 40 12.31 -24.85 19.35
C LEU A 40 11.06 -25.37 18.64
N VAL A 41 9.97 -24.59 18.60
CA VAL A 41 8.74 -24.97 17.88
C VAL A 41 9.02 -25.16 16.39
N LEU A 42 9.81 -24.28 15.76
CA LEU A 42 10.16 -24.40 14.35
C LEU A 42 10.96 -25.69 14.06
N VAL A 43 11.92 -26.04 14.93
CA VAL A 43 12.68 -27.29 14.84
C VAL A 43 11.77 -28.49 15.00
N VAL A 44 10.85 -28.49 15.98
CA VAL A 44 9.89 -29.57 16.19
C VAL A 44 9.00 -29.74 14.95
N LEU A 45 8.48 -28.67 14.37
CA LEU A 45 7.67 -28.73 13.16
C LEU A 45 8.47 -29.25 11.95
N ALA A 46 9.73 -28.85 11.81
CA ALA A 46 10.61 -29.37 10.76
C ALA A 46 10.89 -30.86 10.92
N LEU A 47 11.09 -31.34 12.15
CA LEU A 47 11.26 -32.76 12.47
C LEU A 47 9.97 -33.55 12.18
N VAL A 48 8.80 -33.02 12.57
CA VAL A 48 7.50 -33.63 12.25
C VAL A 48 7.28 -33.72 10.74
N LYS A 49 7.74 -32.72 9.97
CA LYS A 49 7.65 -32.73 8.50
C LYS A 49 8.49 -33.83 7.87
N TYR A 50 9.67 -34.08 8.46
CA TYR A 50 10.60 -35.10 8.01
C TYR A 50 10.13 -36.51 8.40
N VAL A 51 9.56 -36.66 9.60
CA VAL A 51 9.00 -37.91 10.09
C VAL A 51 7.58 -38.07 9.53
N HIS A 52 7.46 -38.63 8.31
CA HIS A 52 6.20 -38.88 7.57
C HIS A 52 5.10 -39.72 8.28
N ARG A 53 5.15 -39.90 9.61
CA ARG A 53 4.22 -40.71 10.41
C ARG A 53 3.17 -39.93 11.19
N VAL A 54 3.11 -38.60 11.06
CA VAL A 54 2.12 -37.77 11.77
C VAL A 54 0.90 -37.50 10.88
N PRO A 55 -0.34 -37.66 11.38
CA PRO A 55 -1.56 -37.42 10.61
C PRO A 55 -1.88 -35.91 10.46
N ILE A 56 -0.92 -35.13 9.97
CA ILE A 56 -1.07 -33.69 9.65
C ILE A 56 -0.73 -33.52 8.17
N SER A 57 -1.51 -32.71 7.44
CA SER A 57 -1.24 -32.45 6.02
C SER A 57 0.07 -31.67 5.83
N SER A 58 0.81 -31.95 4.76
CA SER A 58 2.06 -31.23 4.44
C SER A 58 1.86 -29.72 4.29
N ASP A 59 0.68 -29.32 3.79
CA ASP A 59 0.31 -27.94 3.55
C ASP A 59 -0.01 -27.21 4.86
N ASP A 60 -0.76 -27.85 5.76
CA ASP A 60 -1.03 -27.29 7.10
C ASP A 60 0.26 -27.17 7.92
N LEU A 61 1.16 -28.14 7.80
CA LEU A 61 2.45 -28.11 8.47
C LEU A 61 3.35 -27.00 7.91
N GLY A 62 3.42 -26.83 6.59
CA GLY A 62 4.15 -25.73 5.96
C GLY A 62 3.58 -24.36 6.33
N SER A 63 2.25 -24.23 6.35
CA SER A 63 1.52 -23.05 6.78
C SER A 63 1.81 -22.68 8.24
N GLY A 64 1.83 -23.66 9.14
CA GLY A 64 2.21 -23.47 10.55
C GLY A 64 3.68 -23.07 10.72
N MET A 65 4.60 -23.69 9.97
CA MET A 65 6.02 -23.31 9.99
C MET A 65 6.25 -21.85 9.56
N MET A 66 5.54 -21.37 8.53
CA MET A 66 5.65 -19.97 8.08
C MET A 66 5.19 -18.97 9.14
N LEU A 67 4.11 -19.29 9.85
CA LEU A 67 3.61 -18.45 10.95
C LEU A 67 4.60 -18.42 12.13
N VAL A 68 5.15 -19.57 12.52
CA VAL A 68 6.16 -19.65 13.59
C VAL A 68 7.45 -18.93 13.18
N LEU A 69 7.83 -19.02 11.89
CA LEU A 69 8.96 -18.27 11.35
C LEU A 69 8.71 -16.75 11.42
N ALA A 70 7.51 -16.27 11.07
CA ALA A 70 7.16 -14.86 11.25
C ALA A 70 7.27 -14.42 12.71
N ALA A 71 6.72 -15.20 13.65
CA ALA A 71 6.82 -14.93 15.08
C ALA A 71 8.28 -14.87 15.54
N LEU A 72 9.10 -15.85 15.13
CA LEU A 72 10.53 -15.89 15.43
C LEU A 72 11.25 -14.63 14.93
N VAL A 73 11.02 -14.24 13.67
CA VAL A 73 11.64 -13.06 13.05
C VAL A 73 11.20 -11.78 13.76
N LEU A 74 9.91 -11.61 14.05
CA LEU A 74 9.38 -10.43 14.74
C LEU A 74 9.94 -10.31 16.17
N VAL A 75 9.97 -11.40 16.93
CA VAL A 75 10.54 -11.42 18.29
C VAL A 75 12.05 -11.15 18.25
N ALA A 76 12.77 -11.71 17.27
CA ALA A 76 14.18 -11.36 17.07
C ALA A 76 14.37 -9.87 16.79
N PHE A 77 13.47 -9.28 16.01
CA PHE A 77 13.53 -7.87 15.66
C PHE A 77 13.22 -6.95 16.84
N VAL A 78 12.33 -7.35 17.77
CA VAL A 78 12.17 -6.66 19.06
C VAL A 78 13.52 -6.54 19.75
N LEU A 79 14.22 -7.67 19.98
CA LEU A 79 15.53 -7.67 20.65
C LEU A 79 16.58 -6.84 19.91
N LEU A 80 16.65 -6.97 18.59
CA LEU A 80 17.60 -6.19 17.78
C LEU A 80 17.30 -4.70 17.86
N SER A 81 16.04 -4.30 17.85
CA SER A 81 15.62 -2.91 17.95
C SER A 81 15.85 -2.33 19.35
N GLU A 82 15.67 -3.10 20.43
CA GLU A 82 16.03 -2.71 21.79
C GLU A 82 17.55 -2.50 21.93
N MET A 83 18.33 -3.42 21.36
CA MET A 83 19.79 -3.31 21.35
C MET A 83 20.25 -2.10 20.54
N ALA A 84 19.64 -1.86 19.37
CA ALA A 84 19.95 -0.70 18.54
C ALA A 84 19.57 0.61 19.24
N TYR A 85 18.39 0.70 19.84
CA TYR A 85 17.94 1.87 20.58
C TYR A 85 18.83 2.18 21.78
N SER A 86 19.28 1.16 22.53
CA SER A 86 20.19 1.38 23.67
C SER A 86 21.58 1.87 23.26
N HIS A 87 22.07 1.52 22.06
CA HIS A 87 23.36 1.97 21.55
C HIS A 87 23.29 3.29 20.78
N TYR A 88 22.18 3.55 20.09
CA TYR A 88 21.98 4.70 19.21
C TYR A 88 20.67 5.46 19.50
N PRO A 89 20.47 5.97 20.73
CA PRO A 89 19.22 6.63 21.12
C PRO A 89 18.96 7.94 20.34
N SER A 90 19.99 8.51 19.72
CA SER A 90 19.84 9.70 18.86
C SER A 90 19.33 9.39 17.44
N MET A 91 19.31 8.12 17.03
CA MET A 91 18.93 7.70 15.68
C MET A 91 17.54 7.02 15.63
N MET A 92 17.00 6.60 16.76
CA MET A 92 15.73 5.88 16.85
C MET A 92 14.88 6.48 17.96
N SER A 93 13.59 6.69 17.71
CA SER A 93 12.62 7.14 18.72
C SER A 93 12.19 6.04 19.68
N GLY A 94 12.34 4.76 19.29
CA GLY A 94 12.07 3.62 20.16
C GLY A 94 12.36 2.27 19.51
N ALA A 95 12.31 1.23 20.33
CA ALA A 95 12.35 -0.16 19.87
C ALA A 95 10.98 -0.59 19.29
N LEU A 96 10.95 -1.68 18.52
CA LEU A 96 9.72 -2.34 18.11
C LEU A 96 8.99 -2.85 19.36
N PRO A 97 7.80 -2.31 19.69
CA PRO A 97 7.12 -2.70 20.91
C PRO A 97 6.42 -4.06 20.75
N LEU A 98 6.37 -4.86 21.82
CA LEU A 98 5.82 -6.20 21.79
C LEU A 98 4.32 -6.22 21.46
N PHE A 99 3.57 -5.18 21.84
CA PHE A 99 2.15 -5.07 21.47
C PHE A 99 1.91 -5.05 19.96
N VAL A 100 2.83 -4.48 19.16
CA VAL A 100 2.75 -4.49 17.69
C VAL A 100 2.93 -5.90 17.17
N VAL A 101 3.87 -6.66 17.74
CA VAL A 101 4.08 -8.08 17.41
C VAL A 101 2.84 -8.90 17.74
N GLY A 102 2.27 -8.71 18.93
CA GLY A 102 1.06 -9.43 19.33
C GLY A 102 -0.17 -9.05 18.50
N ALA A 103 -0.36 -7.78 18.17
CA ALA A 103 -1.40 -7.34 17.26
C ALA A 103 -1.26 -8.01 15.87
N ALA A 104 -0.04 -8.06 15.31
CA ALA A 104 0.18 -8.67 14.01
C ALA A 104 -0.02 -10.19 14.00
N LEU A 105 0.46 -10.90 15.03
CA LEU A 105 0.28 -12.35 15.15
C LEU A 105 -1.19 -12.72 15.39
N SER A 106 -1.92 -11.90 16.13
CA SER A 106 -3.35 -12.12 16.35
C SER A 106 -4.19 -11.86 15.09
N ILE A 107 -3.79 -10.91 14.23
CA ILE A 107 -4.36 -10.76 12.88
C ILE A 107 -4.16 -12.06 12.08
N ALA A 108 -2.91 -12.56 12.01
CA ALA A 108 -2.57 -13.74 11.22
C ALA A 108 -3.18 -15.06 11.73
N THR A 109 -3.68 -15.09 12.97
CA THR A 109 -4.26 -16.28 13.59
C THR A 109 -5.77 -16.15 13.81
N ILE A 110 -6.21 -15.21 14.65
CA ILE A 110 -7.60 -15.06 15.09
C ILE A 110 -8.44 -14.43 13.97
N ALA A 111 -8.02 -13.27 13.43
CA ALA A 111 -8.77 -12.59 12.38
C ALA A 111 -8.83 -13.42 11.10
N ASP A 112 -7.73 -14.10 10.76
CA ASP A 112 -7.66 -15.05 9.65
C ASP A 112 -8.61 -16.24 9.84
N SER A 113 -8.69 -16.78 11.06
CA SER A 113 -9.63 -17.86 11.39
C SER A 113 -11.09 -17.42 11.20
N ILE A 114 -11.43 -16.18 11.61
CA ILE A 114 -12.77 -15.59 11.42
C ILE A 114 -13.09 -15.46 9.93
N ALA A 115 -12.15 -14.95 9.13
CA ALA A 115 -12.33 -14.80 7.69
C ALA A 115 -12.46 -16.16 6.98
N ASN A 116 -11.67 -17.15 7.38
CA ASN A 116 -11.76 -18.51 6.82
C ASN A 116 -13.08 -19.19 7.15
N ILE A 117 -13.61 -18.98 8.35
CA ILE A 117 -14.92 -19.47 8.77
C ILE A 117 -16.02 -18.89 7.86
N TYR A 118 -15.95 -17.58 7.61
CA TYR A 118 -16.86 -16.91 6.67
C TYR A 118 -16.70 -17.42 5.23
N GLN A 119 -15.47 -17.69 4.80
CA GLN A 119 -15.18 -18.22 3.45
C GLN A 119 -15.54 -19.71 3.30
N HIS A 120 -15.55 -20.52 4.36
CA HIS A 120 -15.84 -21.96 4.28
C HIS A 120 -17.26 -22.28 3.78
N THR A 121 -18.13 -21.28 3.65
CA THR A 121 -19.42 -21.38 2.97
C THR A 121 -19.34 -21.19 1.44
N ARG A 122 -18.16 -20.87 0.87
CA ARG A 122 -17.93 -20.59 -0.55
C ARG A 122 -16.53 -21.08 -1.01
N GLN A 123 -16.49 -22.22 -1.70
CA GLN A 123 -15.28 -23.01 -2.02
C GLN A 123 -14.16 -22.30 -2.83
N GLY A 124 -12.95 -22.85 -2.72
CA GLY A 124 -11.84 -22.74 -3.68
C GLY A 124 -10.48 -23.29 -3.18
N THR A 125 -10.03 -24.42 -3.71
CA THR A 125 -8.66 -24.99 -3.57
C THR A 125 -7.77 -24.48 -4.72
N GLY A 126 -6.51 -24.11 -4.44
CA GLY A 126 -5.55 -23.63 -5.45
C GLY A 126 -4.41 -22.78 -4.87
N ALA A 127 -3.44 -22.40 -5.72
CA ALA A 127 -2.27 -21.55 -5.39
C ALA A 127 -2.58 -20.03 -5.32
N GLU A 128 -3.80 -19.63 -5.70
CA GLU A 128 -4.23 -18.23 -5.70
C GLU A 128 -4.33 -17.65 -4.28
N PRO A 129 -4.32 -16.31 -4.12
CA PRO A 129 -4.43 -15.64 -2.83
C PRO A 129 -5.58 -16.15 -1.97
N LYS A 130 -5.42 -15.97 -0.66
CA LYS A 130 -6.41 -16.43 0.32
C LYS A 130 -7.64 -15.52 0.35
N LEU A 131 -7.44 -14.21 0.23
CA LEU A 131 -8.51 -13.22 0.09
C LEU A 131 -8.76 -12.96 -1.40
N ARG A 132 -9.95 -13.34 -1.89
CA ARG A 132 -10.28 -13.31 -3.34
C ARG A 132 -11.46 -12.42 -3.68
N ASP A 133 -12.35 -12.20 -2.73
CA ASP A 133 -13.55 -11.43 -2.91
C ASP A 133 -13.61 -10.26 -1.93
N VAL A 134 -14.37 -9.24 -2.30
CA VAL A 134 -14.54 -8.03 -1.49
C VAL A 134 -15.14 -8.38 -0.13
N SER A 135 -16.09 -9.31 -0.05
CA SER A 135 -16.79 -9.61 1.21
C SER A 135 -15.86 -10.24 2.23
N SER A 136 -15.09 -11.25 1.84
CA SER A 136 -14.12 -11.88 2.75
C SER A 136 -12.97 -10.94 3.12
N SER A 137 -12.56 -10.06 2.20
CA SER A 137 -11.56 -9.03 2.49
C SER A 137 -12.08 -8.00 3.51
N LEU A 138 -13.35 -7.60 3.43
CA LEU A 138 -13.97 -6.72 4.41
C LEU A 138 -14.13 -7.41 5.77
N VAL A 139 -14.58 -8.67 5.81
CA VAL A 139 -14.64 -9.45 7.05
C VAL A 139 -13.27 -9.53 7.71
N PHE A 140 -12.22 -9.84 6.93
CA PHE A 140 -10.85 -9.90 7.43
C PHE A 140 -10.35 -8.53 7.89
N LEU A 141 -10.63 -7.44 7.16
CA LEU A 141 -10.25 -6.08 7.56
C LEU A 141 -10.85 -5.69 8.90
N PHE A 142 -12.17 -5.83 9.06
CA PHE A 142 -12.83 -5.41 10.29
C PHE A 142 -12.49 -6.33 11.47
N SER A 143 -12.37 -7.65 11.26
CA SER A 143 -11.92 -8.55 12.33
C SER A 143 -10.47 -8.27 12.72
N SER A 144 -9.58 -7.98 11.76
CA SER A 144 -8.19 -7.60 12.02
C SER A 144 -8.10 -6.31 12.84
N MET A 145 -8.90 -5.30 12.48
CA MET A 145 -8.94 -4.02 13.21
C MET A 145 -9.34 -4.21 14.67
N VAL A 146 -10.40 -4.99 14.92
CA VAL A 146 -10.88 -5.26 16.28
C VAL A 146 -9.87 -6.09 17.08
N VAL A 147 -9.34 -7.15 16.48
CA VAL A 147 -8.40 -8.05 17.15
C VAL A 147 -7.08 -7.33 17.48
N ALA A 148 -6.54 -6.56 16.54
CA ALA A 148 -5.34 -5.76 16.76
C ALA A 148 -5.52 -4.72 17.86
N LEU A 149 -6.67 -4.03 17.88
CA LEU A 149 -7.00 -3.03 18.90
C LEU A 149 -7.10 -3.67 20.30
N VAL A 150 -7.83 -4.78 20.41
CA VAL A 150 -8.09 -5.43 21.70
C VAL A 150 -6.84 -6.13 22.24
N ILE A 151 -6.16 -6.93 21.42
CA ILE A 151 -5.00 -7.71 21.86
C ILE A 151 -3.75 -6.83 21.95
N GLY A 152 -3.53 -5.94 20.99
CA GLY A 152 -2.47 -4.94 21.08
C GLY A 152 -2.66 -4.03 22.29
N GLY A 153 -3.89 -3.54 22.53
CA GLY A 153 -4.20 -2.75 23.72
C GLY A 153 -3.97 -3.51 25.02
N TRP A 154 -4.39 -4.77 25.09
CA TRP A 154 -4.12 -5.64 26.23
C TRP A 154 -2.62 -5.75 26.52
N ILE A 155 -1.80 -6.05 25.50
CA ILE A 155 -0.35 -6.22 25.68
C ILE A 155 0.28 -4.89 26.11
N ALA A 156 -0.06 -3.78 25.45
CA ALA A 156 0.45 -2.46 25.81
C ALA A 156 0.12 -2.09 27.28
N LEU A 157 -1.09 -2.42 27.74
CA LEU A 157 -1.50 -2.23 29.13
C LEU A 157 -0.69 -3.10 30.11
N GLN A 158 -0.44 -4.37 29.76
CA GLN A 158 0.35 -5.27 30.61
C GLN A 158 1.84 -4.88 30.66
N GLU A 159 2.38 -4.34 29.57
CA GLU A 159 3.74 -3.78 29.53
C GLU A 159 3.85 -2.43 30.24
N GLY A 160 2.75 -1.89 30.77
CA GLY A 160 2.73 -0.58 31.43
C GLY A 160 2.99 0.59 30.47
N MET A 161 2.78 0.40 29.17
CA MET A 161 2.99 1.44 28.18
C MET A 161 1.85 2.44 28.16
N MET A 162 2.19 3.73 28.16
CA MET A 162 1.21 4.81 28.05
C MET A 162 0.90 5.11 26.58
N VAL A 163 0.11 4.26 25.94
CA VAL A 163 -0.37 4.47 24.56
C VAL A 163 -1.81 4.99 24.59
N SER A 164 -2.08 6.12 23.93
CA SER A 164 -3.44 6.64 23.85
C SER A 164 -4.33 5.76 22.98
N LEU A 165 -5.64 5.74 23.27
CA LEU A 165 -6.59 4.97 22.47
C LEU A 165 -6.63 5.44 21.00
N ASP A 166 -6.42 6.73 20.76
CA ASP A 166 -6.34 7.30 19.40
C ASP A 166 -5.17 6.69 18.60
N VAL A 167 -3.97 6.62 19.20
CA VAL A 167 -2.79 6.01 18.55
C VAL A 167 -3.02 4.52 18.33
N LEU A 168 -3.50 3.81 19.36
CA LEU A 168 -3.74 2.38 19.27
C LEU A 168 -4.79 2.04 18.20
N PHE A 169 -5.86 2.85 18.12
CA PHE A 169 -6.88 2.72 17.09
C PHE A 169 -6.32 2.96 15.69
N PHE A 170 -5.59 4.07 15.51
CA PHE A 170 -4.96 4.39 14.23
C PHE A 170 -4.00 3.30 13.76
N VAL A 171 -3.08 2.86 14.63
CA VAL A 171 -2.13 1.77 14.33
C VAL A 171 -2.88 0.47 14.00
N SER A 172 -3.94 0.14 14.72
CA SER A 172 -4.76 -1.05 14.43
C SER A 172 -5.46 -0.98 13.07
N VAL A 173 -5.96 0.19 12.66
CA VAL A 173 -6.51 0.42 11.31
C VAL A 173 -5.43 0.22 10.25
N MET A 174 -4.23 0.77 10.45
CA MET A 174 -3.11 0.61 9.53
C MET A 174 -2.64 -0.84 9.40
N GLY A 175 -2.55 -1.56 10.52
CA GLY A 175 -2.26 -2.99 10.57
C GLY A 175 -3.32 -3.81 9.84
N ALA A 176 -4.60 -3.49 10.05
CA ALA A 176 -5.71 -4.20 9.40
C ALA A 176 -5.75 -3.99 7.88
N ILE A 177 -5.63 -2.75 7.39
CA ILE A 177 -5.65 -2.47 5.94
C ILE A 177 -4.44 -3.12 5.26
N SER A 178 -3.25 -2.98 5.84
CA SER A 178 -2.03 -3.58 5.29
C SER A 178 -2.09 -5.10 5.31
N ALA A 179 -2.57 -5.72 6.39
CA ALA A 179 -2.79 -7.17 6.45
C ALA A 179 -3.75 -7.65 5.37
N THR A 180 -4.89 -6.98 5.18
CA THR A 180 -5.89 -7.35 4.17
C THR A 180 -5.33 -7.19 2.76
N LEU A 181 -4.62 -6.09 2.48
CA LEU A 181 -3.95 -5.87 1.21
C LEU A 181 -2.92 -6.97 0.93
N LEU A 182 -1.99 -7.21 1.86
CA LEU A 182 -0.97 -8.25 1.74
C LEU A 182 -1.59 -9.63 1.58
N GLY A 183 -2.67 -9.91 2.30
CA GLY A 183 -3.42 -11.16 2.21
C GLY A 183 -4.13 -11.38 0.87
N SER A 184 -4.47 -10.30 0.16
CA SER A 184 -5.08 -10.33 -1.17
C SER A 184 -4.08 -10.50 -2.31
N ILE A 185 -2.81 -10.14 -2.09
CA ILE A 185 -1.76 -10.23 -3.13
C ILE A 185 -0.76 -11.37 -2.89
N SER A 186 -0.59 -11.82 -1.65
CA SER A 186 0.39 -12.84 -1.31
C SER A 186 -0.06 -14.23 -1.72
N PRO A 187 0.85 -15.06 -2.29
CA PRO A 187 0.60 -16.47 -2.48
C PRO A 187 0.23 -17.16 -1.15
N ARG A 188 -0.64 -18.16 -1.21
CA ARG A 188 -1.06 -18.93 -0.01
C ARG A 188 0.10 -19.55 0.75
N THR A 189 1.21 -19.88 0.07
CA THR A 189 2.41 -20.50 0.65
C THR A 189 3.21 -19.54 1.54
N THR A 190 3.19 -18.24 1.26
CA THR A 190 3.94 -17.22 2.01
C THR A 190 3.02 -16.31 2.82
N TYR A 191 1.71 -16.42 2.66
CA TYR A 191 0.68 -15.61 3.34
C TYR A 191 0.93 -15.49 4.87
N ASN A 192 1.13 -16.62 5.56
CA ASN A 192 1.35 -16.64 7.01
C ASN A 192 2.69 -16.04 7.46
N LEU A 193 3.60 -15.80 6.52
CA LEU A 193 4.85 -15.08 6.78
C LEU A 193 4.67 -13.58 6.50
N VAL A 194 4.15 -13.26 5.31
CA VAL A 194 4.07 -11.89 4.79
C VAL A 194 3.06 -11.03 5.55
N VAL A 195 1.88 -11.57 5.87
CA VAL A 195 0.80 -10.80 6.53
C VAL A 195 1.20 -10.30 7.93
N PRO A 196 1.64 -11.15 8.88
CA PRO A 196 2.05 -10.66 10.20
C PRO A 196 3.29 -9.77 10.11
N MET A 197 4.28 -10.10 9.28
CA MET A 197 5.49 -9.27 9.17
C MET A 197 5.17 -7.88 8.59
N GLY A 198 4.45 -7.82 7.47
CA GLY A 198 4.15 -6.56 6.81
C GLY A 198 3.21 -5.68 7.62
N SER A 199 2.18 -6.26 8.26
CA SER A 199 1.31 -5.50 9.16
C SER A 199 2.04 -4.99 10.41
N ALA A 200 2.94 -5.79 11.01
CA ALA A 200 3.78 -5.34 12.12
C ALA A 200 4.68 -4.16 11.72
N MET A 201 5.33 -4.24 10.55
CA MET A 201 6.22 -3.17 10.09
C MET A 201 5.46 -1.86 9.79
N VAL A 202 4.27 -1.96 9.19
CA VAL A 202 3.41 -0.79 8.97
C VAL A 202 2.92 -0.21 10.30
N MET A 203 2.49 -1.06 11.23
CA MET A 203 2.08 -0.62 12.57
C MET A 203 3.22 0.07 13.32
N TRP A 204 4.42 -0.50 13.29
CA TRP A 204 5.59 0.06 13.95
C TRP A 204 5.98 1.40 13.34
N LEU A 205 6.02 1.51 12.00
CA LEU A 205 6.30 2.77 11.30
C LEU A 205 5.38 3.89 11.80
N PHE A 206 4.07 3.66 11.84
CA PHE A 206 3.11 4.69 12.23
C PHE A 206 3.02 4.94 13.73
N PHE A 207 3.36 3.94 14.54
CA PHE A 207 3.55 4.13 15.98
C PHE A 207 4.76 5.03 16.25
N ASP A 208 5.87 4.79 15.55
CA ASP A 208 7.14 5.52 15.72
C ASP A 208 7.05 6.97 15.21
N VAL A 209 6.29 7.22 14.14
CA VAL A 209 5.95 8.59 13.70
C VAL A 209 5.21 9.38 14.79
N GLY A 210 4.54 8.71 15.74
CA GLY A 210 3.94 9.36 16.91
C GLY A 210 2.76 10.29 16.61
N TYR A 211 2.18 10.22 15.41
CA TYR A 211 1.07 11.09 15.01
C TYR A 211 -0.25 10.65 15.64
N THR A 212 -0.92 11.57 16.32
CA THR A 212 -2.20 11.33 17.00
C THR A 212 -3.36 11.91 16.21
N THR A 213 -4.40 11.12 15.95
CA THR A 213 -5.61 11.58 15.25
C THR A 213 -6.85 11.04 15.95
N PRO A 214 -7.90 11.85 16.16
CA PRO A 214 -9.13 11.38 16.80
C PRO A 214 -9.74 10.17 16.08
N ILE A 215 -10.21 9.19 16.85
CA ILE A 215 -10.85 7.96 16.33
C ILE A 215 -11.94 8.25 15.30
N LEU A 216 -12.81 9.24 15.57
CA LEU A 216 -13.91 9.59 14.66
C LEU A 216 -13.42 10.08 13.30
N HIS A 217 -12.29 10.79 13.26
CA HIS A 217 -11.68 11.24 12.02
C HIS A 217 -11.12 10.05 11.22
N VAL A 218 -10.35 9.17 11.87
CA VAL A 218 -9.81 7.96 11.23
C VAL A 218 -10.94 7.06 10.69
N LEU A 219 -12.02 6.88 11.45
CA LEU A 219 -13.21 6.14 11.02
C LEU A 219 -13.88 6.78 9.80
N GLY A 220 -14.11 8.11 9.83
CA GLY A 220 -14.72 8.82 8.73
C GLY A 220 -13.90 8.71 7.43
N VAL A 221 -12.59 8.87 7.55
CA VAL A 221 -11.62 8.72 6.46
C VAL A 221 -11.59 7.28 5.92
N LEU A 222 -11.55 6.27 6.81
CA LEU A 222 -11.59 4.85 6.42
C LEU A 222 -12.86 4.51 5.65
N VAL A 223 -14.02 4.93 6.16
CA VAL A 223 -15.31 4.70 5.49
C VAL A 223 -15.36 5.40 4.14
N GLY A 224 -14.94 6.67 4.06
CA GLY A 224 -14.88 7.41 2.81
C GLY A 224 -13.98 6.75 1.77
N ALA A 225 -12.76 6.36 2.18
CA ALA A 225 -11.81 5.69 1.32
C ALA A 225 -12.32 4.32 0.83
N LEU A 226 -12.94 3.52 1.72
CA LEU A 226 -13.55 2.23 1.35
C LEU A 226 -14.72 2.39 0.39
N VAL A 227 -15.59 3.40 0.60
CA VAL A 227 -16.72 3.67 -0.30
C VAL A 227 -16.21 4.04 -1.69
N LEU A 228 -15.25 4.97 -1.79
CA LEU A 228 -14.68 5.37 -3.07
C LEU A 228 -13.94 4.21 -3.76
N GLY A 229 -13.14 3.44 -3.01
CA GLY A 229 -12.47 2.25 -3.51
C GLY A 229 -13.45 1.18 -4.00
N TYR A 230 -14.55 0.96 -3.27
CA TYR A 230 -15.61 0.04 -3.67
C TYR A 230 -16.33 0.51 -4.94
N LEU A 231 -16.64 1.80 -5.06
CA LEU A 231 -17.23 2.36 -6.27
C LEU A 231 -16.29 2.16 -7.47
N ALA A 232 -14.99 2.45 -7.32
CA ALA A 232 -13.98 2.24 -8.35
C ALA A 232 -13.89 0.76 -8.78
N TYR A 233 -13.96 -0.17 -7.82
CA TYR A 233 -14.04 -1.60 -8.10
C TYR A 233 -15.31 -1.97 -8.88
N ARG A 234 -16.48 -1.45 -8.44
CA ARG A 234 -17.78 -1.74 -9.06
C ARG A 234 -17.89 -1.23 -10.50
N VAL A 235 -17.27 -0.10 -10.83
CA VAL A 235 -17.23 0.42 -12.20
C VAL A 235 -16.09 -0.15 -13.06
N GLY A 236 -15.31 -1.09 -12.51
CA GLY A 236 -14.22 -1.77 -13.21
C GLY A 236 -13.05 -0.85 -13.53
N ILE A 237 -12.74 0.12 -12.65
CA ILE A 237 -11.52 0.94 -12.72
C ILE A 237 -10.38 0.27 -11.92
N ALA A 238 -10.72 -0.38 -10.80
CA ALA A 238 -9.75 -1.05 -9.92
C ALA A 238 -10.13 -2.52 -9.68
N ASP A 239 -9.13 -3.38 -9.46
CA ASP A 239 -9.37 -4.73 -8.94
C ASP A 239 -9.40 -4.74 -7.39
N LEU A 240 -9.53 -5.90 -6.76
CA LEU A 240 -9.56 -6.02 -5.30
C LEU A 240 -8.28 -5.45 -4.65
N SER A 241 -7.11 -5.72 -5.24
CA SER A 241 -5.83 -5.20 -4.76
C SER A 241 -5.75 -3.68 -4.95
N GLY A 242 -6.31 -3.17 -6.05
CA GLY A 242 -6.47 -1.74 -6.32
C GLY A 242 -7.39 -1.05 -5.31
N LEU A 243 -8.52 -1.66 -4.93
CA LEU A 243 -9.41 -1.15 -3.88
C LEU A 243 -8.66 -1.01 -2.55
N LEU A 244 -7.99 -2.08 -2.11
CA LEU A 244 -7.32 -2.13 -0.80
C LEU A 244 -6.11 -1.19 -0.74
N SER A 245 -5.31 -1.13 -1.80
CA SER A 245 -4.18 -0.19 -1.89
C SER A 245 -4.65 1.26 -2.01
N ALA A 246 -5.70 1.56 -2.79
CA ALA A 246 -6.28 2.91 -2.85
C ALA A 246 -6.92 3.31 -1.52
N THR A 247 -7.50 2.36 -0.77
CA THR A 247 -7.98 2.61 0.59
C THR A 247 -6.83 2.99 1.52
N LEU A 248 -5.73 2.24 1.48
CA LEU A 248 -4.53 2.53 2.28
C LEU A 248 -3.96 3.92 1.96
N VAL A 249 -3.75 4.22 0.68
CA VAL A 249 -3.25 5.51 0.20
C VAL A 249 -4.22 6.63 0.60
N GLY A 250 -5.52 6.43 0.40
CA GLY A 250 -6.55 7.41 0.75
C GLY A 250 -6.58 7.74 2.24
N VAL A 251 -6.52 6.70 3.10
CA VAL A 251 -6.46 6.89 4.56
C VAL A 251 -5.24 7.69 4.94
N LEU A 252 -4.06 7.31 4.45
CA LEU A 252 -2.82 7.99 4.81
C LEU A 252 -2.76 9.44 4.30
N VAL A 253 -3.18 9.70 3.07
CA VAL A 253 -3.20 11.05 2.51
C VAL A 253 -4.19 11.95 3.26
N MET A 254 -5.36 11.46 3.65
CA MET A 254 -6.33 12.26 4.41
C MET A 254 -5.93 12.47 5.87
N VAL A 255 -5.31 11.47 6.52
CA VAL A 255 -4.87 11.56 7.93
C VAL A 255 -3.63 12.47 8.06
N PHE A 256 -2.62 12.28 7.22
CA PHE A 256 -1.37 13.06 7.26
C PHE A 256 -1.45 14.36 6.47
N GLY A 257 -2.30 14.47 5.46
CA GLY A 257 -2.53 15.71 4.73
C GLY A 257 -3.86 16.31 5.14
N SER A 258 -4.75 16.40 4.16
CA SER A 258 -6.14 16.81 4.31
C SER A 258 -6.99 16.13 3.24
N VAL A 259 -8.32 16.33 3.29
CA VAL A 259 -9.22 15.88 2.22
C VAL A 259 -8.84 16.49 0.86
N TRP A 260 -8.23 17.67 0.82
CA TRP A 260 -7.85 18.37 -0.41
C TRP A 260 -6.61 17.77 -1.07
N TRP A 261 -5.65 17.29 -0.28
CA TRP A 261 -4.55 16.47 -0.80
C TRP A 261 -5.09 15.18 -1.41
N PHE A 262 -6.09 14.57 -0.78
CA PHE A 262 -6.76 13.39 -1.35
C PHE A 262 -7.53 13.72 -2.63
N VAL A 263 -8.13 14.90 -2.76
CA VAL A 263 -8.76 15.37 -4.01
C VAL A 263 -7.76 15.44 -5.17
N LEU A 264 -6.51 15.86 -4.91
CA LEU A 264 -5.44 15.84 -5.92
C LEU A 264 -5.05 14.41 -6.33
N VAL A 265 -4.94 13.48 -5.37
CA VAL A 265 -4.70 12.06 -5.70
C VAL A 265 -5.91 11.47 -6.44
N LEU A 266 -7.13 11.82 -6.04
CA LEU A 266 -8.36 11.36 -6.66
C LEU A 266 -8.49 11.88 -8.10
N SER A 267 -8.05 13.11 -8.40
CA SER A 267 -8.09 13.63 -9.76
C SER A 267 -7.22 12.78 -10.70
N PHE A 268 -6.04 12.34 -10.26
CA PHE A 268 -5.22 11.37 -11.00
C PHE A 268 -6.01 10.08 -11.30
N PHE A 269 -6.66 9.48 -10.31
CA PHE A 269 -7.41 8.23 -10.51
C PHE A 269 -8.63 8.40 -11.41
N VAL A 270 -9.38 9.50 -11.25
CA VAL A 270 -10.59 9.76 -12.04
C VAL A 270 -10.22 10.09 -13.49
N LEU A 271 -9.27 11.01 -13.70
CA LEU A 271 -8.81 11.36 -15.04
C LEU A 271 -8.18 10.15 -15.71
N GLY A 272 -7.26 9.47 -15.02
CA GLY A 272 -6.59 8.29 -15.55
C GLY A 272 -7.57 7.17 -15.91
N GLY A 273 -8.46 6.78 -14.99
CA GLY A 273 -9.45 5.75 -15.25
C GLY A 273 -10.44 6.10 -16.36
N GLY A 274 -10.77 7.39 -16.53
CA GLY A 274 -11.60 7.88 -17.62
C GLY A 274 -10.90 7.79 -18.99
N PHE A 275 -9.66 8.29 -19.08
CA PHE A 275 -8.88 8.28 -20.31
C PHE A 275 -8.42 6.88 -20.72
N THR A 276 -8.22 5.95 -19.79
CA THR A 276 -7.93 4.55 -20.14
C THR A 276 -9.04 3.92 -20.98
N LYS A 277 -10.31 4.26 -20.70
CA LYS A 277 -11.46 3.77 -21.47
C LYS A 277 -11.68 4.54 -22.78
N TYR A 278 -11.04 5.69 -22.97
CA TYR A 278 -11.17 6.49 -24.19
C TYR A 278 -10.63 5.72 -25.41
N ARG A 279 -11.47 5.56 -26.43
CA ARG A 279 -11.16 4.84 -27.69
C ARG A 279 -10.49 3.47 -27.50
N TYR A 280 -10.87 2.74 -26.44
CA TYR A 280 -10.25 1.46 -26.10
C TYR A 280 -10.22 0.45 -27.26
N ALA A 281 -11.33 0.28 -27.99
CA ALA A 281 -11.40 -0.65 -29.13
C ALA A 281 -10.41 -0.30 -30.26
N TYR A 282 -10.12 0.99 -30.46
CA TYR A 282 -9.11 1.43 -31.42
C TYR A 282 -7.70 1.07 -30.95
N LYS A 283 -7.37 1.37 -29.68
CA LYS A 283 -6.08 1.00 -29.08
C LYS A 283 -5.86 -0.51 -29.09
N GLU A 284 -6.92 -1.29 -28.87
CA GLU A 284 -6.90 -2.76 -28.91
C GLU A 284 -6.63 -3.29 -30.32
N SER A 285 -7.22 -2.66 -31.35
CA SER A 285 -6.94 -3.00 -32.75
C SER A 285 -5.47 -2.74 -33.16
N LEU A 286 -4.78 -1.84 -32.45
CA LEU A 286 -3.36 -1.54 -32.66
C LEU A 286 -2.42 -2.40 -31.78
N GLY A 287 -2.98 -3.24 -30.88
CA GLY A 287 -2.20 -3.99 -29.90
C GLY A 287 -1.57 -3.13 -28.79
N ALA A 288 -1.99 -1.87 -28.67
CA ALA A 288 -1.47 -0.90 -27.70
C ALA A 288 -2.37 -0.74 -26.46
N ALA A 289 -3.61 -1.26 -26.49
CA ALA A 289 -4.53 -1.09 -25.36
C ALA A 289 -3.98 -1.63 -24.04
N GLN A 290 -4.24 -0.88 -22.98
CA GLN A 290 -3.85 -1.26 -21.63
C GLN A 290 -4.43 -2.62 -21.21
N SER A 291 -3.56 -3.46 -20.64
CA SER A 291 -3.93 -4.80 -20.18
C SER A 291 -5.11 -4.77 -19.20
N ARG A 292 -5.83 -5.90 -19.12
CA ARG A 292 -7.02 -6.07 -18.25
C ARG A 292 -8.09 -5.00 -18.44
N ARG A 293 -8.25 -4.44 -19.66
CA ARG A 293 -9.21 -3.36 -19.96
C ARG A 293 -9.03 -2.11 -19.08
N GLY A 294 -7.80 -1.83 -18.68
CA GLY A 294 -7.49 -0.67 -17.86
C GLY A 294 -7.76 -0.81 -16.37
N VAL A 295 -8.06 -2.03 -15.89
CA VAL A 295 -8.25 -2.29 -14.47
C VAL A 295 -6.91 -2.15 -13.74
N ARG A 296 -6.85 -1.23 -12.78
CA ARG A 296 -5.64 -0.91 -11.99
C ARG A 296 -5.59 -1.77 -10.72
N GLY A 297 -4.48 -2.49 -10.54
CA GLY A 297 -4.15 -3.21 -9.31
C GLY A 297 -3.18 -2.44 -8.41
N TYR A 298 -2.75 -3.08 -7.32
CA TYR A 298 -1.86 -2.47 -6.32
C TYR A 298 -0.55 -1.93 -6.91
N GLU A 299 0.04 -2.60 -7.90
CA GLU A 299 1.29 -2.16 -8.53
C GLU A 299 1.14 -0.80 -9.20
N ASN A 300 0.03 -0.57 -9.90
CA ASN A 300 -0.25 0.73 -10.53
C ASN A 300 -0.53 1.80 -9.47
N VAL A 301 -1.27 1.46 -8.41
CA VAL A 301 -1.55 2.40 -7.31
C VAL A 301 -0.25 2.86 -6.65
N PHE A 302 0.59 1.93 -6.18
CA PHE A 302 1.82 2.29 -5.47
C PHE A 302 2.86 2.93 -6.38
N SER A 303 3.07 2.42 -7.59
CA SER A 303 4.10 3.01 -8.48
C SER A 303 3.84 4.47 -8.80
N ASN A 304 2.57 4.90 -8.86
CA ASN A 304 2.22 6.28 -9.13
C ASN A 304 2.08 7.17 -7.89
N THR A 305 1.84 6.58 -6.71
CA THR A 305 1.50 7.35 -5.49
C THR A 305 2.48 7.19 -4.35
N LEU A 306 3.42 6.25 -4.39
CA LEU A 306 4.34 6.01 -3.27
C LEU A 306 5.25 7.21 -2.95
N PRO A 307 5.80 7.96 -3.93
CA PRO A 307 6.57 9.17 -3.61
C PRO A 307 5.69 10.24 -2.94
N ALA A 308 4.49 10.47 -3.48
CA ALA A 308 3.49 11.37 -2.88
C ALA A 308 3.08 10.92 -1.46
N LEU A 309 2.95 9.61 -1.23
CA LEU A 309 2.65 9.04 0.08
C LEU A 309 3.80 9.25 1.07
N ALA A 310 5.04 9.10 0.63
CA ALA A 310 6.19 9.40 1.47
C ALA A 310 6.19 10.89 1.86
N LEU A 311 5.92 11.77 0.89
CA LEU A 311 5.88 13.22 1.10
C LEU A 311 4.76 13.66 2.05
N VAL A 312 3.57 13.07 1.96
CA VAL A 312 2.48 13.43 2.90
C VAL A 312 2.80 13.02 4.33
N VAL A 313 3.51 11.90 4.53
CA VAL A 313 3.99 11.51 5.87
C VAL A 313 5.08 12.50 6.33
N LEU A 314 6.05 12.82 5.47
CA LEU A 314 7.12 13.78 5.75
C LEU A 314 6.58 15.19 6.06
N TYR A 315 5.45 15.58 5.46
CA TYR A 315 4.78 16.85 5.73
C TYR A 315 4.48 17.02 7.22
N ARG A 316 4.11 15.96 7.94
CA ARG A 316 3.88 16.03 9.39
C ARG A 316 5.14 15.95 10.23
N VAL A 317 6.21 15.39 9.69
CA VAL A 317 7.49 15.23 10.38
C VAL A 317 8.34 16.51 10.29
N PHE A 318 8.22 17.26 9.19
CA PHE A 318 9.06 18.44 8.89
C PHE A 318 8.22 19.70 8.62
N PRO A 319 7.66 20.34 9.67
CA PRO A 319 6.76 21.49 9.52
C PRO A 319 7.38 22.69 8.81
N GLU A 320 8.68 22.89 8.97
CA GLU A 320 9.47 23.96 8.36
C GLU A 320 9.59 23.83 6.84
N LEU A 321 9.37 22.62 6.29
CA LEU A 321 9.45 22.33 4.86
C LEU A 321 8.08 22.21 4.20
N HIS A 322 6.99 22.56 4.90
CA HIS A 322 5.60 22.39 4.42
C HIS A 322 5.38 22.80 2.95
N PRO A 323 5.73 24.02 2.49
CA PRO A 323 5.46 24.41 1.10
C PRO A 323 6.31 23.62 0.10
N VAL A 324 7.58 23.36 0.41
CA VAL A 324 8.49 22.57 -0.43
C VAL A 324 7.97 21.13 -0.58
N ILE A 325 7.50 20.53 0.52
CA ILE A 325 6.93 19.18 0.52
C ILE A 325 5.64 19.13 -0.28
N PHE A 326 4.77 20.14 -0.16
CA PHE A 326 3.56 20.22 -0.97
C PHE A 326 3.88 20.39 -2.47
N ALA A 327 4.85 21.22 -2.82
CA ALA A 327 5.32 21.38 -4.20
C ALA A 327 5.84 20.04 -4.77
N ALA A 328 6.62 19.29 -3.98
CA ALA A 328 7.09 17.96 -4.35
C ALA A 328 5.94 16.95 -4.52
N PHE A 329 4.96 16.99 -3.61
CA PHE A 329 3.77 16.14 -3.66
C PHE A 329 2.95 16.44 -4.93
N LEU A 330 2.69 17.72 -5.18
CA LEU A 330 1.96 18.18 -6.36
C LEU A 330 2.68 17.76 -7.64
N ALA A 331 4.00 17.92 -7.69
CA ALA A 331 4.82 17.49 -8.81
C ALA A 331 4.68 15.98 -9.09
N SER A 332 4.78 15.14 -8.05
CA SER A 332 4.61 13.69 -8.16
C SER A 332 3.25 13.31 -8.76
N ILE A 333 2.15 13.90 -8.25
CA ILE A 333 0.79 13.58 -8.71
C ILE A 333 0.51 14.18 -10.10
N ALA A 334 1.02 15.37 -10.38
CA ALA A 334 0.93 15.99 -11.70
C ALA A 334 1.64 15.14 -12.75
N THR A 335 2.82 14.59 -12.45
CA THR A 335 3.53 13.66 -13.35
C THR A 335 2.75 12.38 -13.58
N ALA A 336 2.22 11.73 -12.55
CA ALA A 336 1.41 10.52 -12.72
C ALA A 336 0.17 10.79 -13.61
N THR A 337 -0.46 11.96 -13.44
CA THR A 337 -1.61 12.38 -14.26
C THR A 337 -1.20 12.67 -15.69
N ALA A 338 -0.15 13.45 -15.89
CA ALA A 338 0.38 13.82 -17.20
C ALA A 338 0.82 12.59 -17.99
N ASP A 339 1.52 11.65 -17.35
CA ASP A 339 2.00 10.42 -17.97
C ASP A 339 0.86 9.51 -18.42
N THR A 340 -0.14 9.30 -17.56
CA THR A 340 -1.33 8.54 -17.93
C THR A 340 -2.05 9.19 -19.11
N LEU A 341 -2.22 10.52 -19.12
CA LEU A 341 -2.89 11.19 -20.24
C LEU A 341 -2.05 11.13 -21.52
N ALA A 342 -0.73 11.23 -21.40
CA ALA A 342 0.20 11.15 -22.53
C ALA A 342 0.11 9.80 -23.25
N SER A 343 0.17 8.70 -22.49
CA SER A 343 0.07 7.34 -23.01
C SER A 343 -1.33 7.09 -23.60
N GLU A 344 -2.38 7.33 -22.82
CA GLU A 344 -3.74 6.95 -23.19
C GLU A 344 -4.32 7.77 -24.37
N VAL A 345 -3.97 9.06 -24.46
CA VAL A 345 -4.37 9.92 -25.58
C VAL A 345 -3.38 9.82 -26.73
N GLY A 346 -2.08 9.75 -26.44
CA GLY A 346 -1.01 9.66 -27.45
C GLY A 346 -1.10 8.39 -28.30
N GLU A 347 -1.52 7.26 -27.73
CA GLU A 347 -1.78 6.02 -28.48
C GLU A 347 -2.90 6.17 -29.52
N THR A 348 -3.76 7.19 -29.40
CA THR A 348 -4.81 7.48 -30.38
C THR A 348 -4.35 8.40 -31.51
N SER A 349 -3.09 8.83 -31.49
CA SER A 349 -2.49 9.70 -32.50
C SER A 349 -2.43 9.04 -33.87
N ARG A 350 -2.72 9.82 -34.92
CA ARG A 350 -2.50 9.40 -36.32
C ARG A 350 -1.05 9.53 -36.75
N ALA A 351 -0.25 10.31 -36.02
CA ALA A 351 1.16 10.50 -36.31
C ALA A 351 1.97 9.29 -35.80
N VAL A 352 3.00 8.90 -36.55
CA VAL A 352 3.90 7.80 -36.15
C VAL A 352 4.69 8.21 -34.90
N PRO A 353 4.60 7.44 -33.80
CA PRO A 353 5.37 7.70 -32.58
C PRO A 353 6.87 7.62 -32.83
N ARG A 354 7.64 8.39 -32.07
CA ARG A 354 9.10 8.46 -32.19
C ARG A 354 9.76 8.28 -30.83
N LEU A 355 10.89 7.59 -30.79
CA LEU A 355 11.67 7.47 -29.55
C LEU A 355 12.14 8.82 -29.06
N ILE A 356 11.95 9.11 -27.76
CA ILE A 356 12.42 10.36 -27.14
C ILE A 356 13.95 10.54 -27.24
N THR A 357 14.72 9.45 -27.33
CA THR A 357 16.19 9.48 -27.33
C THR A 357 16.82 9.84 -28.67
N ASN A 358 16.22 9.43 -29.80
CA ASN A 358 16.84 9.56 -31.12
C ASN A 358 15.84 9.91 -32.24
N LEU A 359 14.57 10.14 -31.89
CA LEU A 359 13.47 10.50 -32.78
C LEU A 359 13.19 9.52 -33.92
N LYS A 360 13.70 8.28 -33.82
CA LYS A 360 13.42 7.22 -34.78
C LYS A 360 11.98 6.71 -34.61
N PRO A 361 11.27 6.39 -35.71
CA PRO A 361 9.91 5.84 -35.64
C PRO A 361 9.84 4.53 -34.87
N VAL A 362 8.79 4.36 -34.07
CA VAL A 362 8.46 3.13 -33.33
C VAL A 362 6.98 2.78 -33.47
N ARG A 363 6.61 1.55 -33.11
CA ARG A 363 5.19 1.15 -33.12
C ARG A 363 4.43 1.87 -32.00
N VAL A 364 3.12 2.00 -32.18
CA VAL A 364 2.22 2.56 -31.17
C VAL A 364 2.24 1.66 -29.93
N GLY A 365 2.30 2.27 -28.75
CA GLY A 365 2.37 1.58 -27.47
C GLY A 365 3.75 1.04 -27.10
N GLU A 366 4.81 1.33 -27.88
CA GLU A 366 6.17 0.96 -27.43
C GLU A 366 6.73 1.96 -26.41
N ASP A 367 7.35 1.42 -25.35
CA ASP A 367 7.97 2.18 -24.27
C ASP A 367 8.91 3.29 -24.77
N GLY A 368 8.73 4.51 -24.26
CA GLY A 368 9.52 5.69 -24.63
C GLY A 368 9.24 6.28 -26.01
N GLY A 369 8.17 5.84 -26.67
CA GLY A 369 7.63 6.46 -27.88
C GLY A 369 6.74 7.67 -27.55
N ILE A 370 7.10 8.84 -28.09
CA ILE A 370 6.34 10.09 -27.92
C ILE A 370 5.62 10.51 -29.21
N THR A 371 4.52 11.22 -29.04
CA THR A 371 3.78 11.88 -30.13
C THR A 371 3.43 13.31 -29.73
N LEU A 372 3.27 14.23 -30.68
CA LEU A 372 2.85 15.61 -30.37
C LEU A 372 1.49 15.65 -29.66
N LEU A 373 0.58 14.72 -29.98
CA LEU A 373 -0.70 14.61 -29.29
C LEU A 373 -0.52 14.15 -27.85
N GLY A 374 0.39 13.19 -27.61
CA GLY A 374 0.75 12.73 -26.26
C GLY A 374 1.39 13.84 -25.43
N GLU A 375 2.32 14.61 -25.99
CA GLU A 375 2.94 15.77 -25.31
C GLU A 375 1.91 16.88 -25.01
N ALA A 376 0.96 17.13 -25.91
CA ALA A 376 -0.12 18.07 -25.62
C ALA A 376 -1.03 17.54 -24.50
N ALA A 377 -1.33 16.24 -24.49
CA ALA A 377 -2.12 15.61 -23.44
C ALA A 377 -1.40 15.59 -22.09
N SER A 378 -0.08 15.39 -22.08
CA SER A 378 0.74 15.42 -20.86
C SER A 378 0.72 16.82 -20.25
N LEU A 379 0.89 17.87 -21.06
CA LEU A 379 0.82 19.26 -20.60
C LEU A 379 -0.57 19.58 -20.03
N MET A 380 -1.64 19.13 -20.69
CA MET A 380 -3.01 19.31 -20.20
C MET A 380 -3.27 18.54 -18.89
N GLY A 381 -2.70 17.35 -18.72
CA GLY A 381 -2.80 16.58 -17.49
C GLY A 381 -2.06 17.25 -16.32
N ALA A 382 -0.84 17.71 -16.55
CA ALA A 382 -0.08 18.48 -15.56
C ALA A 382 -0.82 19.78 -15.17
N LEU A 383 -1.34 20.50 -16.17
CA LEU A 383 -2.13 21.71 -15.96
C LEU A 383 -3.41 21.45 -15.17
N ALA A 384 -4.15 20.37 -15.46
CA ALA A 384 -5.37 20.06 -14.74
C ALA A 384 -5.12 19.85 -13.23
N THR A 385 -4.09 19.08 -12.89
CA THR A 385 -3.71 18.81 -11.49
C THR A 385 -3.17 20.08 -10.81
N ALA A 386 -2.30 20.84 -11.49
CA ALA A 386 -1.74 22.08 -10.95
C ALA A 386 -2.79 23.18 -10.78
N LEU A 387 -3.75 23.30 -11.71
CA LEU A 387 -4.86 24.24 -11.62
C LEU A 387 -5.81 23.87 -10.47
N LEU A 388 -6.04 22.58 -10.25
CA LEU A 388 -6.83 22.12 -9.10
C LEU A 388 -6.14 22.54 -7.79
N ALA A 389 -4.82 22.34 -7.66
CA ALA A 389 -4.07 22.80 -6.51
C ALA A 389 -4.14 24.34 -6.34
N PHE A 390 -3.95 25.08 -7.43
CA PHE A 390 -4.10 26.55 -7.44
C PHE A 390 -5.46 27.00 -6.89
N VAL A 391 -6.56 26.42 -7.38
CA VAL A 391 -7.91 26.77 -6.93
C VAL A 391 -8.12 26.43 -5.45
N LEU A 392 -7.60 25.29 -4.98
CA LEU A 392 -7.69 24.91 -3.57
C LEU A 392 -6.96 25.88 -2.64
N LEU A 393 -5.79 26.38 -3.07
CA LEU A 393 -5.01 27.37 -2.33
C LEU A 393 -5.69 28.76 -2.37
N GLU A 394 -6.13 29.22 -3.54
CA GLU A 394 -6.79 30.53 -3.71
C GLU A 394 -8.11 30.64 -2.93
N LEU A 395 -8.88 29.55 -2.85
CA LEU A 395 -10.11 29.51 -2.05
C LEU A 395 -9.84 29.39 -0.54
N GLY A 396 -8.57 29.30 -0.12
CA GLY A 396 -8.18 29.14 1.28
C GLY A 396 -8.59 27.79 1.89
N LEU A 397 -8.87 26.79 1.05
CA LEU A 397 -9.25 25.44 1.50
C LEU A 397 -8.04 24.67 2.04
N GLU A 398 -6.85 24.96 1.53
CA GLU A 398 -5.57 24.47 2.02
C GLU A 398 -4.64 25.67 2.29
N PRO A 399 -4.76 26.34 3.46
CA PRO A 399 -3.97 27.54 3.73
C PRO A 399 -2.48 27.20 3.85
N MET A 400 -1.65 27.85 3.04
CA MET A 400 -0.22 27.60 2.96
C MET A 400 0.52 28.92 2.77
N PRO A 401 1.71 29.13 3.37
CA PRO A 401 2.50 30.34 3.21
C PRO A 401 3.22 30.34 1.85
N THR A 402 2.46 30.36 0.76
CA THR A 402 2.95 30.35 -0.61
C THR A 402 2.00 31.10 -1.52
N GLU A 403 2.56 31.73 -2.56
CA GLU A 403 1.76 32.22 -3.68
C GLU A 403 1.17 31.03 -4.45
N PRO A 404 -0.16 30.95 -4.63
CA PRO A 404 -0.77 29.85 -5.37
C PRO A 404 -0.24 29.71 -6.80
N SER A 405 0.11 30.85 -7.43
CA SER A 405 0.72 30.90 -8.76
C SER A 405 2.06 30.16 -8.85
N HIS A 406 2.87 30.14 -7.77
CA HIS A 406 4.11 29.35 -7.73
C HIS A 406 3.80 27.86 -7.83
N MET A 407 2.78 27.37 -7.12
CA MET A 407 2.36 25.96 -7.17
C MET A 407 1.82 25.57 -8.55
N LEU A 408 1.11 26.48 -9.22
CA LEU A 408 0.66 26.28 -10.60
C LEU A 408 1.86 26.08 -11.54
N VAL A 409 2.85 26.98 -11.48
CA VAL A 409 4.05 26.92 -12.33
C VAL A 409 4.86 25.66 -12.04
N VAL A 410 5.09 25.35 -10.75
CA VAL A 410 5.80 24.14 -10.34
C VAL A 410 5.08 22.91 -10.88
N GLY A 411 3.79 22.73 -10.57
CA GLY A 411 3.04 21.54 -10.95
C GLY A 411 2.98 21.30 -12.46
N VAL A 412 2.83 22.36 -13.28
CA VAL A 412 2.83 22.25 -14.74
C VAL A 412 4.19 21.79 -15.25
N ILE A 413 5.26 22.49 -14.86
CA ILE A 413 6.60 22.26 -15.41
C ILE A 413 7.15 20.91 -14.92
N SER A 414 7.07 20.64 -13.62
CA SER A 414 7.56 19.37 -13.06
C SER A 414 6.71 18.20 -13.53
N GLY A 415 5.38 18.38 -13.64
CA GLY A 415 4.46 17.38 -14.15
C GLY A 415 4.84 16.92 -15.55
N PHE A 416 4.97 17.89 -16.47
CA PHE A 416 5.36 17.66 -17.87
C PHE A 416 6.78 17.10 -18.01
N ALA A 417 7.74 17.64 -17.25
CA ALA A 417 9.11 17.15 -17.24
C ALA A 417 9.19 15.70 -16.73
N GLY A 418 8.43 15.35 -15.69
CA GLY A 418 8.35 14.00 -15.16
C GLY A 418 7.85 12.97 -16.17
N THR A 419 6.84 13.30 -16.98
CA THR A 419 6.38 12.42 -18.08
C THR A 419 7.46 12.22 -19.15
N ASN A 420 8.25 13.25 -19.45
CA ASN A 420 9.37 13.13 -20.37
C ASN A 420 10.52 12.29 -19.77
N ILE A 421 10.76 12.39 -18.45
CA ILE A 421 11.66 11.50 -17.72
C ILE A 421 11.15 10.05 -17.80
N ASP A 422 9.85 9.83 -17.64
CA ASP A 422 9.24 8.50 -17.78
C ASP A 422 9.53 7.89 -19.15
N SER A 423 9.24 8.63 -20.22
CA SER A 423 9.54 8.21 -21.60
C SER A 423 11.04 7.94 -21.82
N LEU A 424 11.92 8.73 -21.20
CA LEU A 424 13.38 8.51 -21.27
C LEU A 424 13.79 7.22 -20.56
N LEU A 425 13.28 6.96 -19.37
CA LEU A 425 13.51 5.73 -18.61
C LEU A 425 12.92 4.51 -19.35
N GLY A 426 11.75 4.67 -19.97
CA GLY A 426 11.13 3.69 -20.84
C GLY A 426 12.04 3.30 -22.02
N ALA A 427 12.53 4.31 -22.75
CA ALA A 427 13.41 4.10 -23.91
C ALA A 427 14.79 3.50 -23.55
N THR A 428 15.29 3.73 -22.34
CA THR A 428 16.67 3.38 -21.95
C THR A 428 16.77 2.17 -21.03
N LEU A 429 15.92 2.07 -20.01
CA LEU A 429 15.98 1.04 -18.97
C LEU A 429 14.87 -0.02 -19.12
N GLN A 430 13.64 0.39 -19.42
CA GLN A 430 12.52 -0.55 -19.55
C GLN A 430 12.67 -1.48 -20.75
N ARG A 431 13.01 -0.93 -21.92
CA ARG A 431 13.31 -1.74 -23.12
C ARG A 431 14.46 -2.73 -22.93
N ARG A 432 15.35 -2.49 -21.97
CA ARG A 432 16.47 -3.40 -21.64
C ARG A 432 16.11 -4.43 -20.57
N GLY A 433 14.88 -4.40 -20.05
CA GLY A 433 14.43 -5.27 -18.98
C GLY A 433 15.04 -4.96 -17.60
N VAL A 434 15.67 -3.79 -17.44
CA VAL A 434 16.28 -3.37 -16.15
C VAL A 434 15.20 -2.91 -15.18
N LEU A 435 14.21 -2.17 -15.68
CA LEU A 435 13.03 -1.74 -14.92
C LEU A 435 11.77 -2.28 -15.60
N GLY A 436 10.77 -2.66 -14.80
CA GLY A 436 9.40 -2.82 -15.29
C GLY A 436 8.64 -1.49 -15.30
N ASN A 437 7.45 -1.49 -15.91
CA ASN A 437 6.56 -0.31 -15.97
C ASN A 437 6.33 0.35 -14.60
N SER A 438 6.02 -0.45 -13.57
CA SER A 438 5.84 0.05 -12.21
C SER A 438 7.11 0.67 -11.61
N GLY A 439 8.30 0.21 -12.03
CA GLY A 439 9.57 0.80 -11.60
C GLY A 439 9.87 2.13 -12.29
N VAL A 440 9.49 2.27 -13.56
CA VAL A 440 9.64 3.52 -14.33
C VAL A 440 8.70 4.59 -13.77
N ASN A 441 7.42 4.29 -13.58
CA ASN A 441 6.45 5.19 -12.95
C ASN A 441 6.92 5.67 -11.56
N LEU A 442 7.46 4.76 -10.75
CA LEU A 442 7.96 5.10 -9.41
C LEU A 442 9.16 6.06 -9.50
N ALA A 443 10.10 5.78 -10.41
CA ALA A 443 11.28 6.61 -10.60
C ALA A 443 10.93 7.99 -11.18
N SER A 444 10.05 8.05 -12.18
CA SER A 444 9.65 9.30 -12.83
C SER A 444 8.89 10.22 -11.88
N THR A 445 7.93 9.69 -11.11
CA THR A 445 7.20 10.46 -10.08
C THR A 445 8.11 10.92 -8.93
N ALA A 446 9.08 10.10 -8.51
CA ALA A 446 10.08 10.50 -7.51
C ALA A 446 11.04 11.59 -8.02
N MET A 447 11.53 11.48 -9.26
CA MET A 447 12.38 12.51 -9.87
C MET A 447 11.62 13.82 -10.06
N ALA A 448 10.34 13.75 -10.45
CA ALA A 448 9.49 14.93 -10.54
C ALA A 448 9.26 15.60 -9.19
N ALA A 449 9.09 14.83 -8.11
CA ALA A 449 9.00 15.37 -6.76
C ALA A 449 10.26 16.16 -6.36
N ILE A 450 11.46 15.62 -6.65
CA ILE A 450 12.73 16.30 -6.41
C ILE A 450 12.82 17.58 -7.24
N LEU A 451 12.43 17.53 -8.51
CA LEU A 451 12.40 18.70 -9.39
C LEU A 451 11.43 19.77 -8.87
N GLY A 452 10.22 19.38 -8.42
CA GLY A 452 9.23 20.28 -7.87
C GLY A 452 9.70 20.96 -6.59
N ALA A 453 10.32 20.20 -5.68
CA ALA A 453 10.96 20.75 -4.48
C ALA A 453 12.07 21.75 -4.83
N ALA A 454 12.93 21.41 -5.80
CA ALA A 454 14.01 22.29 -6.22
C ALA A 454 13.46 23.58 -6.85
N MET A 455 12.52 23.46 -7.78
CA MET A 455 11.90 24.61 -8.46
C MET A 455 11.22 25.57 -7.47
N TYR A 456 10.51 25.03 -6.48
CA TYR A 456 9.86 25.85 -5.47
C TYR A 456 10.84 26.75 -4.71
N ASN A 457 12.05 26.26 -4.43
CA ASN A 457 13.08 27.06 -3.74
C ASN A 457 13.70 28.18 -4.60
N TYR A 458 13.48 28.16 -5.92
CA TYR A 458 13.96 29.20 -6.84
C TYR A 458 12.92 30.28 -7.17
N LEU A 459 11.65 30.06 -6.80
CA LEU A 459 10.54 31.01 -6.93
C LEU A 459 10.33 31.74 -5.60
#